data_AF-A0A661PQW7-F1
#
_entry.id   AF-A0A661PQW7-F1
#
_cell.length_a   1.000
_cell.length_b   1.000
_cell.length_c   1.000
_cell.angle_alpha   90.00
_cell.angle_beta   90.00
_cell.angle_gamma   90.00
#
_symmetry.space_group_name_H-M   'P 1'
#
loop_
_entity.id
_entity.type
_entity.pdbx_description
1 polymer ?
#
loop_
_entity_poly.entity_id
_entity_poly.type
_entity_poly.pdbx_seq_one_letter_code
_entity_poly.pdbx_strand_id
1 'polypeptide(L)'
;MSELKEALELIEEMKKTAKSMTRDFNALKSNQESLMDDAKSHKRRLDEYKEEVEKDRLEKAKEDGDVDSLLKAEQEKTVKLSQEVSDLKTDAEVKDKKANADLVKLKANEMAARNADGHNVSLLSDVIGRSLQAKDGVVTVLDAGGKETTTTLEDFEKEIQADERYGSILRGNQSSGAGGNGGNGGAVVKKFNEMNGSERKALRDKDPTEYDRLKSQ
;
A
#
# COMPACT_ATOMS: atom_id res chain seq x y z
N MET A 1 6.43 52.18 4.17
CA MET A 1 5.05 52.26 4.73
C MET A 1 3.96 52.07 3.67
N SER A 2 4.15 52.53 2.42
CA SER A 2 3.16 52.34 1.33
C SER A 2 3.05 50.88 0.87
N GLU A 3 4.19 50.25 0.56
CA GLU A 3 4.25 48.87 0.04
C GLU A 3 3.71 47.81 1.02
N LEU A 4 3.91 48.00 2.33
CA LEU A 4 3.39 47.08 3.34
C LEU A 4 1.85 47.16 3.45
N LYS A 5 1.27 48.35 3.26
CA LYS A 5 -0.18 48.53 3.25
C LYS A 5 -0.81 47.90 2.02
N GLU A 6 -0.18 48.07 0.86
CA GLU A 6 -0.61 47.48 -0.41
C GLU A 6 -0.53 45.94 -0.37
N ALA A 7 0.53 45.37 0.22
CA ALA A 7 0.65 43.93 0.42
C ALA A 7 -0.42 43.37 1.38
N LEU A 8 -0.77 44.11 2.43
CA LEU A 8 -1.84 43.73 3.37
C LEU A 8 -3.21 43.73 2.69
N GLU A 9 -3.49 44.75 1.87
CA GLU A 9 -4.73 44.87 1.10
C GLU A 9 -4.87 43.72 0.09
N LEU A 10 -3.80 43.37 -0.62
CA LEU A 10 -3.77 42.22 -1.54
C LEU A 10 -4.04 40.89 -0.82
N ILE A 11 -3.45 40.68 0.37
CA ILE A 11 -3.70 39.47 1.17
C ILE A 11 -5.16 39.39 1.61
N GLU A 12 -5.78 40.53 1.94
CA GLU A 12 -7.18 40.59 2.34
C GLU A 12 -8.13 40.28 1.17
N GLU A 13 -7.84 40.80 -0.03
CA GLU A 13 -8.55 40.44 -1.26
C GLU A 13 -8.38 38.96 -1.64
N MET A 14 -7.16 38.41 -1.50
CA MET A 14 -6.89 36.98 -1.73
C MET A 14 -7.67 36.11 -0.74
N LYS A 15 -7.75 36.49 0.54
CA LYS A 15 -8.57 35.79 1.54
C LYS A 15 -10.05 35.84 1.21
N LYS A 16 -10.55 37.00 0.75
CA LYS A 16 -11.95 37.16 0.34
C LYS A 16 -12.27 36.29 -0.87
N THR A 17 -11.37 36.25 -1.85
CA THR A 17 -11.47 35.40 -3.04
C THR A 17 -11.44 33.92 -2.68
N ALA A 18 -10.50 33.47 -1.86
CA ALA A 18 -10.42 32.09 -1.38
C ALA A 18 -11.70 31.66 -0.62
N LYS A 19 -12.25 32.57 0.20
CA LYS A 19 -13.52 32.32 0.92
C LYS A 19 -14.74 32.29 -0.01
N SER A 20 -14.72 33.00 -1.14
CA SER A 20 -15.75 32.87 -2.18
C SER A 20 -15.61 31.54 -2.91
N MET A 21 -14.40 31.24 -3.41
CA MET A 21 -14.11 29.98 -4.11
C MET A 21 -14.47 28.75 -3.28
N THR A 22 -14.21 28.78 -1.97
CA THR A 22 -14.61 27.69 -1.06
C THR A 22 -16.14 27.54 -0.97
N ARG A 23 -16.88 28.65 -0.93
CA ARG A 23 -18.35 28.63 -0.93
C ARG A 23 -18.89 28.12 -2.27
N ASP A 24 -18.34 28.59 -3.38
CA ASP A 24 -18.74 28.18 -4.73
C ASP A 24 -18.43 26.71 -4.97
N PHE A 25 -17.27 26.23 -4.50
CA PHE A 25 -16.90 24.81 -4.54
C PHE A 25 -17.88 23.94 -3.74
N ASN A 26 -18.25 24.36 -2.54
CA ASN A 26 -19.22 23.63 -1.72
C ASN A 26 -20.62 23.63 -2.36
N ALA A 27 -21.05 24.75 -2.94
CA ALA A 27 -22.32 24.84 -3.66
C ALA A 27 -22.31 23.96 -4.92
N LEU A 28 -21.22 23.97 -5.68
CA LEU A 28 -21.06 23.12 -6.86
C LEU A 28 -21.08 21.64 -6.48
N LYS A 29 -20.39 21.26 -5.40
CA LYS A 29 -20.40 19.89 -4.88
C LYS A 29 -21.80 19.45 -4.46
N SER A 30 -22.54 20.30 -3.72
CA SER A 30 -23.92 20.02 -3.32
C SER A 30 -24.85 19.86 -4.53
N ASN A 31 -24.70 20.71 -5.55
CA ASN A 31 -25.46 20.60 -6.80
C ASN A 31 -25.10 19.33 -7.57
N GLN A 32 -23.82 18.96 -7.61
CA GLN A 32 -23.36 17.72 -8.25
C GLN A 32 -23.94 16.50 -7.54
N GLU A 33 -23.96 16.48 -6.20
CA GLU A 33 -24.58 15.41 -5.43
C GLU A 33 -26.08 15.30 -5.72
N SER A 34 -26.81 16.43 -5.71
CA SER A 34 -28.24 16.47 -6.07
C SER A 34 -28.50 15.96 -7.49
N LEU A 35 -27.72 16.41 -8.48
CA LEU A 35 -27.85 15.98 -9.87
C LEU A 35 -27.57 14.48 -10.03
N MET A 36 -26.62 13.94 -9.28
CA MET A 36 -26.31 12.51 -9.30
C MET A 36 -27.44 11.69 -8.69
N ASP A 37 -28.07 12.17 -7.62
CA ASP A 37 -29.20 11.49 -7.01
C ASP A 37 -30.47 11.57 -7.86
N ASP A 38 -30.73 12.73 -8.47
CA ASP A 38 -31.79 12.91 -9.46
C ASP A 38 -31.56 11.97 -10.66
N ALA A 39 -30.33 11.91 -11.21
CA ALA A 39 -29.99 11.01 -12.31
C ALA A 39 -30.21 9.53 -11.96
N LYS A 40 -29.84 9.09 -10.75
CA LYS A 40 -30.13 7.73 -10.27
C LYS A 40 -31.63 7.48 -10.18
N SER A 41 -32.40 8.45 -9.65
CA SER A 41 -33.85 8.32 -9.51
C SER A 41 -34.56 8.23 -10.87
N HIS A 42 -34.13 9.05 -11.83
CA HIS A 42 -34.63 9.02 -13.21
C HIS A 42 -34.29 7.72 -13.91
N LYS A 43 -33.06 7.22 -13.72
CA LYS A 43 -32.66 5.91 -14.26
C LYS A 43 -33.53 4.78 -13.71
N ARG A 44 -33.76 4.74 -12.38
CA ARG A 44 -34.64 3.74 -11.75
C ARG A 44 -36.06 3.79 -12.33
N ARG A 45 -36.67 4.97 -12.40
CA ARG A 45 -38.01 5.13 -12.98
C ARG A 45 -38.08 4.71 -14.45
N LEU A 46 -37.03 4.98 -15.23
CA LEU A 46 -36.95 4.56 -16.62
C LEU A 46 -36.86 3.03 -16.74
N ASP A 47 -36.08 2.39 -15.88
CA ASP A 47 -35.93 0.95 -15.86
C ASP A 47 -37.23 0.26 -15.41
N GLU A 48 -37.89 0.78 -14.37
CA GLU A 48 -39.23 0.33 -13.92
C GLU A 48 -40.27 0.44 -15.04
N TYR A 49 -40.32 1.58 -15.74
CA TYR A 49 -41.25 1.79 -16.85
C TYR A 49 -40.98 0.82 -18.01
N LYS A 50 -39.71 0.56 -18.34
CA LYS A 50 -39.35 -0.41 -19.38
C LYS A 50 -39.76 -1.83 -18.99
N GLU A 51 -39.58 -2.22 -17.73
CA GLU A 51 -40.02 -3.52 -17.24
C GLU A 51 -41.53 -3.68 -17.31
N GLU A 52 -42.29 -2.63 -16.97
CA GLU A 52 -43.75 -2.65 -17.01
C GLU A 52 -44.26 -2.75 -18.46
N VAL A 53 -43.69 -1.98 -19.39
CA VAL A 53 -44.02 -2.06 -20.82
C VAL A 53 -43.69 -3.44 -21.41
N GLU A 54 -42.56 -4.03 -21.04
CA GLU A 54 -42.21 -5.37 -21.51
C GLU A 54 -43.11 -6.46 -20.90
N LYS A 55 -43.52 -6.33 -19.63
CA LYS A 55 -44.50 -7.25 -19.04
C LYS A 55 -45.85 -7.18 -19.75
N ASP A 56 -46.38 -5.98 -19.99
CA ASP A 56 -47.65 -5.79 -20.69
C ASP A 56 -47.60 -6.33 -22.12
N ARG A 57 -46.47 -6.13 -22.82
CA ARG A 57 -46.25 -6.69 -24.16
C ARG A 57 -46.22 -8.22 -24.14
N LEU A 58 -45.59 -8.82 -23.13
CA LEU A 58 -45.51 -10.27 -22.97
C LEU A 58 -46.84 -10.89 -22.57
N GLU A 59 -47.63 -10.23 -21.72
CA GLU A 59 -48.97 -10.70 -21.35
C GLU A 59 -49.91 -10.69 -22.56
N LYS A 60 -49.90 -9.62 -23.37
CA LYS A 60 -50.66 -9.57 -24.63
C LYS A 60 -50.21 -10.64 -25.62
N ALA A 61 -48.90 -10.84 -25.79
CA ALA A 61 -48.39 -11.89 -26.68
C ALA A 61 -48.77 -13.32 -26.19
N LYS A 62 -48.88 -13.54 -24.87
CA LYS A 62 -49.39 -14.80 -24.30
C LYS A 62 -50.88 -14.98 -24.54
N GLU A 63 -51.68 -13.93 -24.35
CA GLU A 63 -53.13 -13.94 -24.57
C GLU A 63 -53.47 -14.16 -26.05
N ASP A 64 -52.71 -13.53 -26.95
CA ASP A 64 -52.89 -13.61 -28.41
C ASP A 64 -52.28 -14.89 -29.03
N GLY A 65 -51.56 -15.70 -28.24
CA GLY A 65 -50.90 -16.92 -28.72
C GLY A 65 -49.76 -16.67 -29.70
N ASP A 66 -49.15 -15.48 -29.68
CA ASP A 66 -48.03 -15.09 -30.55
C ASP A 66 -46.71 -15.70 -30.05
N VAL A 67 -46.49 -16.95 -30.46
CA VAL A 67 -45.31 -17.75 -30.12
C VAL A 67 -44.01 -17.09 -30.60
N ASP A 68 -44.02 -16.40 -31.74
CA ASP A 68 -42.83 -15.77 -32.31
C ASP A 68 -42.36 -14.57 -31.47
N SER A 69 -43.30 -13.75 -30.99
CA SER A 69 -42.99 -12.63 -30.09
C SER A 69 -42.46 -13.11 -28.74
N LEU A 70 -43.02 -14.19 -28.20
CA LEU A 70 -42.54 -14.80 -26.95
C LEU A 70 -41.14 -15.41 -27.10
N LEU A 71 -40.88 -16.10 -28.21
CA LEU A 71 -39.57 -16.70 -28.48
C LEU A 71 -38.48 -15.62 -28.59
N LYS A 72 -38.75 -14.51 -29.30
CA LYS A 72 -37.82 -13.39 -29.40
C LYS A 72 -37.52 -12.77 -28.04
N ALA A 73 -38.54 -12.58 -27.21
CA ALA A 73 -38.34 -12.02 -25.88
C ALA A 73 -37.53 -12.94 -24.95
N GLU A 74 -37.76 -14.26 -25.00
CA GLU A 74 -36.95 -15.22 -24.26
C GLU A 74 -35.50 -15.28 -24.77
N GLN A 75 -35.28 -15.16 -26.09
CA GLN A 75 -33.94 -15.04 -26.66
C GLN A 75 -33.23 -13.78 -26.18
N GLU A 76 -33.89 -12.61 -26.22
CA GLU A 76 -33.35 -11.35 -25.72
C GLU A 76 -33.03 -11.42 -24.23
N LYS A 77 -33.91 -12.04 -23.43
CA LYS A 77 -33.70 -12.23 -21.99
C LYS A 77 -32.52 -13.15 -21.72
N THR A 78 -32.37 -14.23 -22.49
CA THR A 78 -31.23 -15.14 -22.39
C THR A 78 -29.92 -14.43 -22.70
N VAL A 79 -29.89 -13.61 -23.75
CA VAL A 79 -28.71 -12.80 -24.10
C VAL A 79 -28.38 -11.80 -22.98
N LYS A 80 -29.39 -11.07 -22.46
CA LYS A 80 -29.20 -10.13 -21.34
C LYS A 80 -28.65 -10.82 -20.10
N LEU A 81 -29.22 -11.96 -19.70
CA LEU A 81 -28.75 -12.74 -18.56
C LEU A 81 -27.33 -13.25 -18.78
N SER A 82 -26.99 -13.69 -19.99
CA SER A 82 -25.62 -14.15 -20.30
C SER A 82 -24.59 -13.02 -20.19
N GLN A 83 -24.97 -11.81 -20.62
CA GLN A 83 -24.13 -10.62 -20.48
C GLN A 83 -23.97 -10.23 -19.01
N GLU A 84 -25.07 -10.20 -18.24
CA GLU A 84 -25.04 -9.88 -16.82
C GLU A 84 -24.18 -10.86 -16.02
N VAL A 85 -24.28 -12.16 -16.31
CA VAL A 85 -23.40 -13.18 -15.69
C VAL A 85 -21.93 -12.94 -16.05
N SER A 86 -21.63 -12.57 -17.30
CA SER A 86 -20.27 -12.23 -17.73
C SER A 86 -19.72 -10.99 -17.02
N ASP A 87 -20.55 -9.96 -16.88
CA ASP A 87 -20.18 -8.70 -16.21
C ASP A 87 -19.97 -8.94 -14.72
N LEU A 88 -20.88 -9.64 -14.04
CA LEU A 88 -20.74 -10.02 -12.63
C LEU A 88 -19.50 -10.87 -12.37
N LYS A 89 -19.17 -11.78 -13.27
CA LYS A 89 -17.94 -12.58 -13.18
C LYS A 89 -16.69 -11.69 -13.29
N THR A 90 -16.69 -10.76 -14.24
CA THR A 90 -15.57 -9.81 -14.41
C THR A 90 -15.40 -8.93 -13.17
N ASP A 91 -16.51 -8.42 -12.62
CA ASP A 91 -16.52 -7.62 -11.40
C ASP A 91 -16.00 -8.41 -10.18
N ALA A 92 -16.41 -9.67 -10.04
CA ALA A 92 -15.90 -10.57 -9.00
C ALA A 92 -14.39 -10.78 -9.16
N GLU A 93 -13.90 -11.08 -10.36
CA GLU A 93 -12.47 -11.27 -10.63
C GLU A 93 -11.66 -10.00 -10.32
N VAL A 94 -12.18 -8.80 -10.63
CA VAL A 94 -11.53 -7.52 -10.32
C VAL A 94 -11.46 -7.30 -8.81
N LYS A 95 -12.56 -7.55 -8.09
CA LYS A 95 -12.62 -7.43 -6.62
C LYS A 95 -11.67 -8.41 -5.95
N ASP A 96 -11.61 -9.66 -6.42
CA ASP A 96 -10.72 -10.68 -5.88
C ASP A 96 -9.25 -10.32 -6.12
N LYS A 97 -8.89 -9.88 -7.33
CA LYS A 97 -7.53 -9.39 -7.63
C LYS A 97 -7.14 -8.22 -6.72
N LYS A 98 -8.06 -7.28 -6.48
CA LYS A 98 -7.84 -6.15 -5.58
C LYS A 98 -7.64 -6.61 -4.13
N ALA A 99 -8.53 -7.46 -3.62
CA ALA A 99 -8.45 -8.00 -2.27
C ALA A 99 -7.14 -8.77 -2.05
N ASN A 100 -6.74 -9.60 -3.00
CA ASN A 100 -5.46 -10.31 -2.97
C ASN A 100 -4.27 -9.36 -2.99
N ALA A 101 -4.28 -8.32 -3.83
CA ALA A 101 -3.21 -7.32 -3.86
C ALA A 101 -3.12 -6.51 -2.54
N ASP A 102 -4.26 -6.16 -1.94
CA ASP A 102 -4.30 -5.46 -0.67
C ASP A 102 -3.82 -6.36 0.49
N LEU A 103 -4.14 -7.66 0.45
CA LEU A 103 -3.64 -8.64 1.41
C LEU A 103 -2.12 -8.82 1.32
N VAL A 104 -1.56 -8.91 0.11
CA VAL A 104 -0.11 -8.95 -0.11
C VAL A 104 0.55 -7.70 0.48
N LYS A 105 0.02 -6.51 0.18
CA LYS A 105 0.55 -5.25 0.72
C LYS A 105 0.48 -5.20 2.24
N LEU A 106 -0.61 -5.68 2.84
CA LEU A 106 -0.75 -5.73 4.29
C LEU A 106 0.35 -6.60 4.90
N LYS A 107 0.50 -7.84 4.41
CA LYS A 107 1.51 -8.78 4.92
C LYS A 107 2.94 -8.31 4.69
N ALA A 108 3.21 -7.73 3.53
CA ALA A 108 4.52 -7.14 3.24
C ALA A 108 4.86 -5.99 4.18
N ASN A 109 3.90 -5.09 4.44
CA ASN A 109 4.09 -3.99 5.38
C ASN A 109 4.25 -4.47 6.83
N GLU A 110 3.47 -5.45 7.27
CA GLU A 110 3.60 -6.06 8.60
C GLU A 110 5.01 -6.64 8.80
N MET A 111 5.48 -7.43 7.83
CA MET A 111 6.82 -8.02 7.86
C MET A 111 7.90 -6.93 7.80
N ALA A 112 7.78 -5.95 6.91
CA ALA A 112 8.74 -4.86 6.79
C ALA A 112 8.83 -4.01 8.07
N ALA A 113 7.70 -3.69 8.71
CA ALA A 113 7.66 -2.88 9.93
C ALA A 113 8.32 -3.60 11.13
N ARG A 114 8.28 -4.93 11.17
CA ARG A 114 9.02 -5.72 12.16
C ARG A 114 10.52 -5.67 11.94
N ASN A 115 10.96 -5.52 10.70
CA ASN A 115 12.35 -5.72 10.28
C ASN A 115 13.09 -4.46 9.86
N ALA A 116 12.44 -3.31 9.72
CA ALA A 116 13.04 -2.05 9.30
C ALA A 116 12.42 -0.87 10.05
N ASP A 117 13.06 0.30 9.95
CA ASP A 117 12.59 1.53 10.59
C ASP A 117 12.45 2.69 9.59
N GLY A 118 11.50 3.59 9.87
CA GLY A 118 11.28 4.80 9.10
C GLY A 118 11.06 4.53 7.60
N HIS A 119 11.80 5.24 6.75
CA HIS A 119 11.68 5.14 5.29
C HIS A 119 12.06 3.75 4.74
N ASN A 120 12.87 2.98 5.48
CA ASN A 120 13.29 1.64 5.05
C ASN A 120 12.13 0.63 5.10
N VAL A 121 11.09 0.88 5.90
CA VAL A 121 9.89 0.04 5.95
C VAL A 121 9.22 -0.01 4.58
N SER A 122 9.07 1.14 3.91
CA SER A 122 8.45 1.19 2.58
C SER A 122 9.30 0.45 1.55
N LEU A 123 10.62 0.62 1.59
CA LEU A 123 11.54 -0.04 0.65
C LEU A 123 11.52 -1.57 0.83
N LEU A 124 11.57 -2.03 2.07
CA LEU A 124 11.54 -3.45 2.39
C LEU A 124 10.17 -4.08 2.05
N SER A 125 9.09 -3.34 2.29
CA SER A 125 7.72 -3.76 1.92
C SER A 125 7.56 -3.95 0.42
N ASP A 126 8.13 -3.07 -0.40
CA ASP A 126 8.08 -3.20 -1.87
C ASP A 126 8.84 -4.45 -2.36
N VAL A 127 9.96 -4.79 -1.72
CA VAL A 127 10.74 -6.00 -2.06
C VAL A 127 9.99 -7.26 -1.64
N ILE A 128 9.49 -7.30 -0.40
CA ILE A 128 8.72 -8.43 0.13
C ILE A 128 7.47 -8.64 -0.72
N GLY A 129 6.74 -7.57 -1.04
CA GLY A 129 5.50 -7.64 -1.82
C GLY A 129 5.67 -8.23 -3.23
N ARG A 130 6.87 -8.11 -3.84
CA ARG A 130 7.18 -8.76 -5.14
C ARG A 130 7.38 -10.28 -5.01
N SER A 131 7.73 -10.74 -3.82
CA SER A 131 7.99 -12.14 -3.52
C SER A 131 6.79 -12.82 -2.86
N LEU A 132 5.64 -12.15 -2.81
CA LEU A 132 4.40 -12.67 -2.25
C LEU A 132 3.29 -12.67 -3.30
N GLN A 133 2.45 -13.69 -3.26
CA GLN A 133 1.22 -13.76 -4.02
C GLN A 133 0.09 -14.14 -3.08
N ALA A 134 -1.09 -13.54 -3.28
CA ALA A 134 -2.30 -13.99 -2.62
C ALA A 134 -3.24 -14.64 -3.64
N LYS A 135 -3.81 -15.77 -3.25
CA LYS A 135 -4.84 -16.48 -4.00
C LYS A 135 -5.86 -17.03 -3.02
N ASP A 136 -7.13 -16.79 -3.30
CA ASP A 136 -8.25 -17.22 -2.45
C ASP A 136 -8.09 -16.81 -0.97
N GLY A 137 -7.48 -15.64 -0.72
CA GLY A 137 -7.22 -15.13 0.62
C GLY A 137 -6.02 -15.77 1.35
N VAL A 138 -5.29 -16.67 0.71
CA VAL A 138 -4.06 -17.29 1.25
C VAL A 138 -2.84 -16.63 0.61
N VAL A 139 -1.88 -16.21 1.43
CA VAL A 139 -0.61 -15.63 0.97
C VAL A 139 0.46 -16.71 0.89
N THR A 140 1.12 -16.81 -0.25
CA THR A 140 2.22 -17.74 -0.53
C THR A 140 3.45 -16.98 -0.98
N VAL A 141 4.63 -17.54 -0.72
CA VAL A 141 5.92 -16.99 -1.13
C VAL A 141 6.27 -17.45 -2.54
N LEU A 142 6.79 -16.54 -3.36
CA LEU A 142 7.29 -16.80 -4.70
C LEU A 142 8.81 -16.97 -4.72
N ASP A 143 9.31 -17.84 -5.60
CA ASP A 143 10.73 -17.94 -5.90
C ASP A 143 11.21 -16.81 -6.84
N ALA A 144 12.52 -16.78 -7.12
CA ALA A 144 13.10 -15.82 -8.06
C ALA A 144 12.55 -15.92 -9.50
N GLY A 145 11.90 -17.04 -9.86
CA GLY A 145 11.23 -17.26 -11.13
C GLY A 145 9.74 -16.93 -11.10
N GLY A 146 9.20 -16.44 -9.98
CA GLY A 146 7.79 -16.12 -9.81
C GLY A 146 6.89 -17.34 -9.60
N LYS A 147 7.43 -18.49 -9.19
CA LYS A 147 6.67 -19.70 -8.89
C LYS A 147 6.37 -19.82 -7.40
N GLU A 148 5.19 -20.33 -7.09
CA GLU A 148 4.78 -20.62 -5.70
C GLU A 148 5.74 -21.61 -5.04
N THR A 149 6.19 -21.28 -3.84
CA THR A 149 7.06 -22.10 -3.00
C THR A 149 6.26 -22.71 -1.85
N THR A 150 6.79 -23.78 -1.26
CA THR A 150 6.27 -24.37 -0.02
C THR A 150 6.83 -23.70 1.24
N THR A 151 7.57 -22.60 1.09
CA THR A 151 8.20 -21.88 2.19
C THR A 151 7.15 -21.14 3.01
N THR A 152 7.27 -21.20 4.34
CA THR A 152 6.40 -20.43 5.24
C THR A 152 6.76 -18.95 5.20
N LEU A 153 5.82 -18.08 5.57
CA LEU A 153 6.12 -16.64 5.65
C LEU A 153 7.22 -16.35 6.67
N GLU A 154 7.28 -17.12 7.75
CA GLU A 154 8.30 -17.01 8.79
C GLU A 154 9.68 -17.43 8.31
N ASP A 155 9.78 -18.50 7.52
CA ASP A 155 11.07 -18.94 6.97
C ASP A 155 11.57 -17.99 5.88
N PHE A 156 10.67 -17.45 5.07
CA PHE A 156 11.00 -16.39 4.13
C PHE A 156 11.47 -15.10 4.85
N GLU A 157 10.84 -14.73 5.96
CA GLU A 157 11.30 -13.59 6.76
C GLU A 157 12.73 -13.78 7.29
N LYS A 158 13.07 -14.99 7.76
CA LYS A 158 14.45 -15.32 8.18
C LYS A 158 15.43 -15.25 7.00
N GLU A 159 15.03 -15.72 5.82
CA GLU A 159 15.85 -15.62 4.61
C GLU A 159 16.17 -14.17 4.27
N ILE A 160 15.16 -13.30 4.30
CA ILE A 160 15.33 -11.85 4.10
C ILE A 160 16.26 -11.25 5.15
N GLN A 161 16.15 -11.65 6.42
CA GLN A 161 17.04 -11.18 7.49
C GLN A 161 18.50 -11.65 7.32
N ALA A 162 18.71 -12.84 6.75
CA ALA A 162 20.03 -13.42 6.55
C ALA A 162 20.72 -12.95 5.26
N ASP A 163 19.96 -12.37 4.34
CA ASP A 163 20.47 -11.92 3.04
C ASP A 163 21.20 -10.57 3.15
N GLU A 164 22.51 -10.60 2.85
CA GLU A 164 23.39 -9.43 2.88
C GLU A 164 22.90 -8.27 2.00
N ARG A 165 22.13 -8.56 0.93
CA ARG A 165 21.57 -7.55 0.02
C ARG A 165 20.64 -6.57 0.74
N TYR A 166 19.99 -7.01 1.82
CA TYR A 166 19.05 -6.18 2.60
C TYR A 166 19.67 -5.61 3.88
N GLY A 167 20.93 -5.93 4.18
CA GLY A 167 21.59 -5.53 5.43
C GLY A 167 21.59 -4.02 5.71
N SER A 168 21.55 -3.17 4.68
CA SER A 168 21.51 -1.71 4.82
C SER A 168 20.12 -1.13 5.14
N ILE A 169 19.05 -1.88 4.82
CA ILE A 169 17.66 -1.46 5.03
C ILE A 169 17.01 -2.17 6.22
N LEU A 170 17.53 -3.34 6.60
CA LEU A 170 17.12 -4.04 7.81
C LEU A 170 17.48 -3.22 9.04
N ARG A 171 16.63 -3.30 10.07
CA ARG A 171 16.88 -2.79 11.40
C ARG A 171 18.15 -3.49 11.88
N GLY A 172 19.22 -2.70 11.98
CA GLY A 172 20.50 -3.20 12.45
C GLY A 172 20.31 -3.87 13.80
N ASN A 173 20.55 -5.17 13.85
CA ASN A 173 20.67 -5.85 15.11
C ASN A 173 21.92 -5.31 15.81
N GLN A 174 21.74 -4.34 16.71
CA GLN A 174 22.75 -3.89 17.67
C GLN A 174 23.20 -5.03 18.63
N SER A 175 22.73 -6.27 18.45
CA SER A 175 22.96 -7.42 19.34
C SER A 175 23.63 -8.64 18.69
N SER A 176 24.21 -8.55 17.49
CA SER A 176 25.07 -9.65 16.99
C SER A 176 26.30 -9.10 16.30
N GLY A 177 27.35 -8.92 17.09
CA GLY A 177 28.69 -8.68 16.58
C GLY A 177 29.14 -9.86 15.71
N ALA A 178 29.47 -9.55 14.46
CA ALA A 178 30.41 -10.31 13.67
C ALA A 178 31.08 -9.35 12.66
N GLY A 179 32.31 -8.92 13.00
CA GLY A 179 33.35 -8.69 11.99
C GLY A 179 33.35 -7.40 11.17
N GLY A 180 32.89 -6.27 11.70
CA GLY A 180 33.12 -4.96 11.08
C GLY A 180 34.28 -4.21 11.72
N ASN A 181 35.51 -4.44 11.25
CA ASN A 181 36.67 -3.60 11.58
C ASN A 181 36.42 -2.18 11.02
N GLY A 182 35.78 -1.32 11.80
CA GLY A 182 35.35 0.01 11.36
C GLY A 182 35.28 0.99 12.53
N GLY A 183 36.24 0.92 13.45
CA GLY A 183 36.39 1.88 14.54
C GLY A 183 36.96 3.22 14.03
N ASN A 184 36.15 4.01 13.33
CA ASN A 184 36.39 5.44 13.22
C ASN A 184 35.73 6.17 14.41
N GLY A 185 36.35 6.01 15.57
CA GLY A 185 36.17 6.89 16.73
C GLY A 185 37.55 7.39 17.12
N GLY A 186 37.89 8.60 16.66
CA GLY A 186 39.20 9.21 16.90
C GLY A 186 39.48 9.39 18.39
N ALA A 187 40.19 8.45 18.97
CA ALA A 187 40.99 8.67 20.16
C ALA A 187 42.43 8.43 19.74
N VAL A 188 43.25 9.48 19.79
CA VAL A 188 44.70 9.36 19.73
C VAL A 188 45.11 8.36 20.80
N VAL A 189 45.45 7.13 20.40
CA VAL A 189 46.01 6.12 21.29
C VAL A 189 47.41 6.61 21.62
N LYS A 190 47.55 7.28 22.78
CA LYS A 190 48.85 7.60 23.37
C LYS A 190 49.70 6.34 23.37
N LYS A 191 50.97 6.42 22.97
CA LYS A 191 51.89 5.28 23.07
C LYS A 191 51.98 4.84 24.53
N PHE A 192 52.33 3.57 24.79
CA PHE A 192 52.42 3.04 26.16
C PHE A 192 53.30 3.91 27.09
N ASN A 193 54.37 4.50 26.52
CA ASN A 193 55.30 5.39 27.22
C ASN A 193 54.75 6.81 27.49
N GLU A 194 53.64 7.17 26.86
CA GLU A 194 52.94 8.46 27.02
C GLU A 194 51.75 8.34 27.99
N MET A 195 51.43 7.12 28.45
CA MET A 195 50.36 6.87 29.42
C MET A 195 50.85 6.99 30.87
N ASN A 196 50.11 7.75 31.69
CA ASN A 196 50.40 7.83 33.11
C ASN A 196 50.02 6.53 33.86
N GLY A 197 50.42 6.40 35.13
CA GLY A 197 50.18 5.18 35.92
C GLY A 197 48.70 4.82 36.08
N SER A 198 47.82 5.81 36.17
CA SER A 198 46.37 5.63 36.31
C SER A 198 45.72 5.18 34.99
N GLU A 199 46.16 5.76 33.87
CA GLU A 199 45.71 5.39 32.51
C GLU A 199 46.11 3.94 32.18
N ARG A 200 47.34 3.52 32.54
CA ARG A 200 47.81 2.15 32.35
C ARG A 200 47.03 1.12 33.17
N LYS A 201 46.70 1.45 34.42
CA LYS A 201 45.88 0.59 35.27
C LYS A 201 44.46 0.46 34.70
N ALA A 202 43.84 1.58 34.32
CA ALA A 202 42.51 1.58 33.73
C ALA A 202 42.45 0.82 32.39
N LEU A 203 43.51 0.90 31.57
CA LEU A 203 43.62 0.13 30.34
C LEU A 203 43.71 -1.38 30.65
N ARG A 204 44.59 -1.79 31.57
CA ARG A 204 44.71 -3.19 31.96
C ARG A 204 43.41 -3.75 32.55
N ASP A 205 42.69 -2.95 33.32
CA ASP A 205 41.45 -3.39 33.98
C ASP A 205 40.26 -3.45 32.99
N LYS A 206 40.28 -2.67 31.89
CA LYS A 206 39.23 -2.66 30.85
C LYS A 206 39.51 -3.58 29.66
N ASP A 207 40.77 -3.63 29.24
CA ASP A 207 41.24 -4.41 28.09
C ASP A 207 42.69 -4.91 28.34
N PRO A 208 42.83 -6.06 29.02
CA PRO A 208 44.14 -6.66 29.28
C PRO A 208 44.94 -6.99 28.01
N THR A 209 44.25 -7.33 26.92
CA THR A 209 44.87 -7.74 25.65
C THR A 209 45.52 -6.55 24.96
N GLU A 210 44.84 -5.41 24.95
CA GLU A 210 45.37 -4.17 24.37
C GLU A 210 46.51 -3.59 25.21
N TYR A 211 46.45 -3.75 26.55
CA TYR A 211 47.56 -3.41 27.44
C TYR A 211 48.85 -4.16 27.08
N ASP A 212 48.77 -5.49 26.87
CA ASP A 212 49.93 -6.30 26.52
C ASP A 212 50.45 -5.99 25.11
N ARG A 213 49.55 -5.73 24.16
CA ARG A 213 49.92 -5.28 22.80
C ARG A 213 50.72 -3.99 22.83
N LEU A 214 50.23 -2.97 23.54
CA LEU A 214 50.89 -1.66 23.63
C LEU A 214 52.19 -1.71 24.44
N LYS A 215 52.29 -2.60 25.43
CA LYS A 215 53.52 -2.85 26.19
C LYS A 215 54.63 -3.51 25.34
N SER A 216 54.24 -4.27 24.30
CA SER A 216 55.15 -5.00 23.43
C SER A 216 55.67 -4.20 22.22
N GLN A 217 55.19 -2.97 22.02
CA GLN A 217 55.69 -2.01 21.02
C GLN A 217 56.75 -1.07 21.61
#